data_AF-A0A7C7D4I0-F1
#
_entry.id   AF-A0A7C7D4I0-F1
#
_cell.length_a   1.000
_cell.length_b   1.000
_cell.length_c   1.000
_cell.angle_alpha   90.00
_cell.angle_beta   90.00
_cell.angle_gamma   90.00
#
_symmetry.space_group_name_H-M   'P 1'
#
loop_
_entity.id
_entity.type
_entity.pdbx_description
1 polymer ?
#
loop_
_entity_poly.entity_id
_entity_poly.type
_entity_poly.pdbx_seq_one_letter_code
_entity_poly.pdbx_strand_id
1 'polypeptide(L)'
;MLDFLLVDRLIEILEEEAETYNRFLELAREKTDIIINGNIVKLEDITKREHILADEMGKFEEAREEVMAEIIPHLDKDFSADNNLSVDKEYLADKNISEFTITSIIEYLRGIGKKAKFAEIREQNIEQLNVTQVNATQADIEQTVKTDLLHREKHHLMQIEKLEKFKENIIAIVNELKEINEINSDLIKNSLEYINFSINLITSANGHRTKYNNDGKEGNVERRSLFDVKL
;
A
#
# COMPACT_ATOMS: atom_id res chain seq x y z
N MET A 1 -16.58 -19.87 12.28
CA MET A 1 -17.12 -20.09 10.90
C MET A 1 -17.28 -18.74 10.22
N LEU A 2 -17.85 -17.74 10.90
CA LEU A 2 -17.94 -16.36 10.42
C LEU A 2 -16.56 -15.71 10.20
N ASP A 3 -15.58 -16.01 11.05
CA ASP A 3 -14.23 -15.40 10.99
C ASP A 3 -13.46 -15.78 9.71
N PHE A 4 -13.73 -16.95 9.13
CA PHE A 4 -13.08 -17.38 7.89
C PHE A 4 -13.54 -16.59 6.68
N LEU A 5 -14.86 -16.41 6.57
CA LEU A 5 -15.48 -15.68 5.46
C LEU A 5 -15.06 -14.20 5.49
N LEU A 6 -14.90 -13.62 6.68
CA LEU A 6 -14.39 -12.25 6.82
C LEU A 6 -12.92 -12.13 6.41
N VAL A 7 -12.08 -13.11 6.77
CA VAL A 7 -10.68 -13.14 6.33
C VAL A 7 -10.56 -13.39 4.82
N ASP A 8 -11.41 -14.24 4.24
CA ASP A 8 -11.43 -14.43 2.78
C ASP A 8 -11.86 -13.14 2.06
N ARG A 9 -12.87 -12.44 2.56
CA ARG A 9 -13.26 -11.10 2.06
C ARG A 9 -12.10 -10.10 2.16
N LEU A 10 -11.34 -10.11 3.25
CA LEU A 10 -10.16 -9.26 3.39
C LEU A 10 -9.09 -9.61 2.33
N ILE A 11 -8.87 -10.89 2.07
CA ILE A 11 -7.93 -11.36 1.05
C ILE A 11 -8.34 -10.89 -0.35
N GLU A 12 -9.62 -10.98 -0.68
CA GLU A 12 -10.16 -10.49 -1.97
C GLU A 12 -9.94 -8.98 -2.13
N ILE A 13 -10.21 -8.19 -1.08
CA ILE A 13 -9.95 -6.74 -1.10
C ILE A 13 -8.46 -6.46 -1.31
N LEU A 14 -7.56 -7.19 -0.64
CA LEU A 14 -6.12 -7.00 -0.78
C LEU A 14 -5.59 -7.41 -2.16
N GLU A 15 -6.22 -8.38 -2.80
CA GLU A 15 -5.89 -8.78 -4.18
C GLU A 15 -6.22 -7.65 -5.16
N GLU A 16 -7.44 -7.11 -5.09
CA GLU A 16 -7.87 -5.98 -5.94
C GLU A 16 -7.08 -4.70 -5.66
N GLU A 17 -6.74 -4.46 -4.39
CA GLU A 17 -5.90 -3.35 -3.98
C GLU A 17 -4.50 -3.49 -4.61
N ALA A 18 -3.86 -4.66 -4.50
CA ALA A 18 -2.56 -4.93 -5.10
C ALA A 18 -2.55 -4.77 -6.63
N GLU A 19 -3.61 -5.18 -7.32
CA GLU A 19 -3.75 -4.94 -8.77
C GLU A 19 -3.83 -3.43 -9.07
N THR A 20 -4.58 -2.68 -8.28
CA THR A 20 -4.72 -1.22 -8.45
C THR A 20 -3.40 -0.49 -8.21
N TYR A 21 -2.63 -0.87 -7.18
CA TYR A 21 -1.29 -0.35 -6.95
C TYR A 21 -0.33 -0.65 -8.12
N ASN A 22 -0.37 -1.86 -8.69
CA ASN A 22 0.42 -2.18 -9.88
C ASN A 22 0.03 -1.32 -11.08
N ARG A 23 -1.27 -1.12 -11.32
CA ARG A 23 -1.75 -0.23 -12.39
C ARG A 23 -1.24 1.20 -12.19
N PHE A 24 -1.24 1.69 -10.95
CA PHE A 24 -0.71 3.01 -10.63
C PHE A 24 0.81 3.10 -10.87
N LEU A 25 1.56 2.06 -10.48
CA LEU A 25 3.00 1.97 -10.74
C LEU A 25 3.31 2.06 -12.24
N GLU A 26 2.56 1.37 -13.08
CA GLU A 26 2.72 1.46 -14.54
C GLU A 26 2.46 2.87 -15.07
N LEU A 27 1.45 3.58 -14.55
CA LEU A 27 1.24 5.00 -14.89
C LEU A 27 2.42 5.86 -14.47
N ALA A 28 2.98 5.64 -13.27
CA ALA A 28 4.11 6.41 -12.80
C ALA A 28 5.36 6.20 -13.69
N ARG A 29 5.58 4.98 -14.19
CA ARG A 29 6.65 4.66 -15.16
C ARG A 29 6.38 5.32 -16.53
N GLU A 30 5.16 5.20 -17.07
CA GLU A 30 4.77 5.87 -18.31
C GLU A 30 4.93 7.40 -18.22
N LYS A 31 4.64 7.97 -17.05
CA LYS A 31 4.81 9.39 -16.76
C LYS A 31 6.26 9.83 -16.85
N THR A 32 7.21 9.00 -16.42
CA THR A 32 8.65 9.26 -16.57
C THR A 32 9.00 9.50 -18.04
N ASP A 33 8.55 8.61 -18.93
CA ASP A 33 8.81 8.75 -20.37
C ASP A 33 8.15 10.00 -20.95
N ILE A 34 6.92 10.31 -20.54
CA ILE A 34 6.20 11.50 -21.01
C ILE A 34 6.91 12.78 -20.58
N ILE A 35 7.39 12.86 -19.33
CA ILE A 35 8.13 14.00 -18.80
C ILE A 35 9.43 14.20 -19.57
N ILE A 36 10.19 13.14 -19.82
CA ILE A 36 11.43 13.19 -20.60
C ILE A 36 11.18 13.74 -22.01
N ASN A 37 10.07 13.32 -22.64
CA ASN A 37 9.70 13.77 -23.98
C ASN A 37 9.03 15.16 -24.02
N GLY A 38 8.77 15.78 -22.85
CA GLY A 38 8.17 17.12 -22.75
C GLY A 38 6.75 17.22 -23.32
N ASN A 39 5.98 16.12 -23.35
CA ASN A 39 4.65 16.11 -23.94
C ASN A 39 3.56 16.48 -22.92
N ILE A 40 3.21 17.78 -22.87
CA ILE A 40 2.25 18.34 -21.92
C ILE A 40 0.83 17.72 -22.08
N VAL A 41 0.39 17.46 -23.31
CA VAL A 41 -0.96 16.90 -23.55
C VAL A 41 -1.09 15.50 -22.98
N LYS A 42 -0.08 14.65 -23.19
CA LYS A 42 -0.03 13.31 -22.59
C LYS A 42 0.14 13.38 -21.07
N LEU A 43 0.86 14.38 -20.57
CA LEU A 43 1.04 14.58 -19.13
C LEU A 43 -0.28 14.94 -18.44
N GLU A 44 -1.12 15.75 -19.09
CA GLU A 44 -2.46 16.06 -18.59
C GLU A 44 -3.36 14.81 -18.57
N ASP A 45 -3.31 13.99 -19.62
CA ASP A 45 -4.08 12.75 -19.70
C ASP A 45 -3.66 11.73 -18.63
N ILE A 46 -2.36 11.52 -18.44
CA ILE A 46 -1.88 10.56 -17.44
C ILE A 46 -2.22 11.01 -16.01
N THR A 47 -2.15 12.31 -15.72
CA THR A 47 -2.56 12.84 -14.41
C THR A 47 -4.05 12.65 -14.15
N LYS A 48 -4.91 12.74 -15.17
CA LYS A 48 -6.33 12.39 -15.02
C LYS A 48 -6.52 10.90 -14.69
N ARG A 49 -5.79 10.02 -15.37
CA ARG A 49 -5.80 8.57 -15.07
C ARG A 49 -5.28 8.26 -13.66
N GLU A 50 -4.21 8.91 -13.23
CA GLU A 50 -3.68 8.82 -11.86
C GLU A 50 -4.74 9.22 -10.82
N HIS A 51 -5.48 10.30 -11.05
CA HIS A 51 -6.56 10.72 -10.15
C HIS A 51 -7.67 9.67 -10.04
N ILE A 52 -8.10 9.07 -11.15
CA ILE A 52 -9.13 8.03 -11.14
C ILE A 52 -8.66 6.82 -10.32
N LEU A 53 -7.41 6.37 -10.52
CA LEU A 53 -6.87 5.26 -9.75
C LEU A 53 -6.70 5.62 -8.27
N ALA A 54 -6.28 6.84 -7.94
CA ALA A 54 -6.19 7.29 -6.55
C ALA A 54 -7.56 7.25 -5.83
N ASP A 55 -8.62 7.63 -6.53
CA ASP A 55 -10.00 7.52 -6.02
C ASP A 55 -10.42 6.04 -5.84
N GLU A 56 -10.03 5.14 -6.75
CA GLU A 56 -10.25 3.69 -6.60
C GLU A 56 -9.50 3.12 -5.39
N MET A 57 -8.23 3.51 -5.20
CA MET A 57 -7.40 3.08 -4.06
C MET A 57 -8.02 3.52 -2.73
N GLY A 58 -8.56 4.74 -2.66
CA GLY A 58 -9.27 5.23 -1.47
C GLY A 58 -10.47 4.36 -1.08
N LYS A 59 -11.24 3.87 -2.07
CA LYS A 59 -12.38 2.97 -1.80
C LYS A 59 -11.94 1.61 -1.25
N PHE A 60 -10.82 1.08 -1.74
CA PHE A 60 -10.27 -0.18 -1.22
C PHE A 60 -9.74 -0.03 0.19
N GLU A 61 -9.11 1.11 0.50
CA GLU A 61 -8.70 1.45 1.87
C GLU A 61 -9.90 1.49 2.81
N GLU A 62 -10.98 2.19 2.44
CA GLU A 62 -12.22 2.25 3.21
C GLU A 62 -12.83 0.86 3.41
N ALA A 63 -12.97 0.07 2.33
CA ALA A 63 -13.50 -1.29 2.40
C ALA A 63 -12.64 -2.20 3.29
N ARG A 64 -11.32 -2.03 3.25
CA ARG A 64 -10.39 -2.73 4.13
C ARG A 64 -10.66 -2.34 5.57
N GLU A 65 -10.69 -1.05 5.90
CA GLU A 65 -10.99 -0.57 7.26
C GLU A 65 -12.31 -1.11 7.80
N GLU A 66 -13.36 -1.15 6.98
CA GLU A 66 -14.67 -1.71 7.36
C GLU A 66 -14.56 -3.20 7.74
N VAL A 67 -13.94 -4.02 6.89
CA VAL A 67 -13.76 -5.46 7.15
C VAL A 67 -12.89 -5.68 8.39
N MET A 68 -11.85 -4.87 8.58
CA MET A 68 -11.00 -4.96 9.76
C MET A 68 -11.77 -4.61 11.04
N ALA A 69 -12.62 -3.58 11.01
CA ALA A 69 -13.49 -3.23 12.13
C ALA A 69 -14.51 -4.33 12.46
N GLU A 70 -14.94 -5.12 11.47
CA GLU A 70 -15.77 -6.31 11.70
C GLU A 70 -14.98 -7.49 12.31
N ILE A 71 -13.73 -7.68 11.91
CA ILE A 71 -12.86 -8.77 12.38
C ILE A 71 -12.40 -8.54 13.82
N ILE A 72 -11.91 -7.34 14.16
CA ILE A 72 -11.27 -7.04 15.46
C ILE A 72 -12.11 -7.47 16.69
N PRO A 73 -13.42 -7.18 16.77
CA PRO A 73 -14.24 -7.59 17.92
C PRO A 73 -14.39 -9.11 18.08
N HIS A 74 -14.21 -9.87 16.99
CA HIS A 74 -14.21 -11.33 17.03
C HIS A 74 -12.86 -11.85 17.56
N LEU A 75 -11.75 -11.16 17.24
CA LEU A 75 -10.42 -11.45 17.80
C LEU A 75 -10.38 -11.25 19.33
N ASP A 76 -10.90 -10.12 19.82
CA ASP A 76 -10.85 -9.74 21.24
C ASP A 76 -11.66 -10.69 22.15
N LYS A 77 -12.79 -11.21 21.66
CA LYS A 77 -13.61 -12.18 22.41
C LYS A 77 -12.90 -13.51 22.63
N ASP A 78 -12.10 -13.96 21.67
CA ASP A 78 -11.30 -15.19 21.79
C ASP A 78 -10.00 -14.97 22.57
N PHE A 79 -9.47 -13.73 22.60
CA PHE A 79 -8.26 -13.35 23.34
C PHE A 79 -8.51 -13.14 24.84
N SER A 80 -9.69 -12.65 25.23
CA SER A 80 -10.04 -12.42 26.65
C SER A 80 -10.12 -13.69 27.52
N ALA A 81 -9.98 -14.89 26.92
CA ALA A 81 -9.88 -16.16 27.63
C ALA A 81 -8.44 -16.61 27.94
N ASP A 82 -7.41 -16.00 27.34
CA ASP A 82 -5.99 -16.30 27.60
C ASP A 82 -5.25 -15.06 28.12
N ASN A 83 -5.19 -14.92 29.44
CA ASN A 83 -4.51 -13.85 30.19
C ASN A 83 -2.96 -13.85 30.04
N ASN A 84 -2.40 -14.02 28.84
CA ASN A 84 -0.94 -13.99 28.68
C ASN A 84 -0.38 -13.38 27.39
N LEU A 85 -1.19 -12.71 26.58
CA LEU A 85 -0.68 -11.79 25.57
C LEU A 85 -1.21 -10.39 25.88
N SER A 86 -0.48 -9.66 26.71
CA SER A 86 -0.63 -8.21 26.79
C SER A 86 -0.20 -7.64 25.45
N VAL A 87 -1.17 -7.30 24.61
CA VAL A 87 -0.93 -6.38 23.51
C VAL A 87 -0.57 -5.05 24.17
N ASP A 88 0.72 -4.73 24.18
CA ASP A 88 1.26 -3.53 24.82
C ASP A 88 0.60 -2.30 24.18
N LYS A 89 -0.29 -1.67 24.95
CA LYS A 89 -1.04 -0.45 24.57
C LYS A 89 -0.15 0.76 24.27
N GLU A 90 1.16 0.65 24.52
CA GLU A 90 2.16 1.70 24.32
C GLU A 90 2.82 1.66 22.93
N TYR A 91 2.58 0.59 22.14
CA TYR A 91 3.01 0.47 20.73
C TYR A 91 2.05 1.15 19.73
N LEU A 92 1.14 2.01 20.22
CA LEU A 92 0.05 2.62 19.45
C LEU A 92 0.25 4.12 19.14
N ALA A 93 1.37 4.71 19.56
CA ALA A 93 1.52 6.16 19.57
C ALA A 93 2.34 6.75 18.42
N ASP A 94 3.06 5.94 17.64
CA ASP A 94 3.96 6.48 16.63
C ASP A 94 4.02 5.56 15.39
N LYS A 95 3.59 6.13 14.26
CA LYS A 95 3.42 5.57 12.90
C LYS A 95 2.08 4.91 12.59
N ASN A 96 1.47 5.49 11.55
CA ASN A 96 0.33 5.06 10.73
C ASN A 96 -0.53 3.92 11.31
N ILE A 97 -1.81 4.23 11.50
CA ILE A 97 -2.90 3.31 11.88
C ILE A 97 -2.90 1.99 11.06
N SER A 98 -2.29 1.98 9.87
CA SER A 98 -1.99 0.80 9.03
C SER A 98 -1.10 -0.29 9.70
N GLU A 99 -0.23 0.05 10.64
CA GLU A 99 0.71 -0.90 11.28
C GLU A 99 0.00 -1.85 12.27
N PHE A 100 -1.21 -1.50 12.74
CA PHE A 100 -2.02 -2.33 13.63
C PHE A 100 -2.91 -3.38 12.92
N THR A 101 -2.96 -3.41 11.59
CA THR A 101 -4.13 -3.98 10.89
C THR A 101 -3.97 -5.44 10.43
N ILE A 102 -3.10 -5.79 9.46
CA ILE A 102 -3.04 -7.17 8.91
C ILE A 102 -2.13 -8.10 9.73
N THR A 103 -1.04 -7.56 10.26
CA THR A 103 -0.07 -8.34 11.08
C THR A 103 -0.75 -8.93 12.31
N SER A 104 -1.65 -8.17 12.94
CA SER A 104 -2.44 -8.61 14.10
C SER A 104 -3.35 -9.80 13.77
N ILE A 105 -3.97 -9.79 12.59
CA ILE A 105 -4.80 -10.90 12.10
C ILE A 105 -3.94 -12.13 11.80
N ILE A 106 -2.79 -11.95 11.14
CA ILE A 106 -1.85 -13.05 10.88
C ILE A 106 -1.41 -13.71 12.19
N GLU A 107 -1.04 -12.92 13.21
CA GLU A 107 -0.65 -13.44 14.52
C GLU A 107 -1.80 -14.16 15.25
N TYR A 108 -3.02 -13.64 15.18
CA TYR A 108 -4.20 -14.33 15.70
C TYR A 108 -4.44 -15.68 15.01
N LEU A 109 -4.40 -15.71 13.67
CA LEU A 109 -4.59 -16.95 12.90
C LEU A 109 -3.49 -17.98 13.20
N ARG A 110 -2.23 -17.53 13.39
CA ARG A 110 -1.12 -18.37 13.86
C ARG A 110 -1.38 -18.91 15.27
N GLY A 111 -1.98 -18.11 16.16
CA GLY A 111 -2.39 -18.50 17.51
C GLY A 111 -3.45 -19.61 17.51
N ILE A 112 -4.46 -19.51 16.65
CA ILE A 112 -5.46 -20.57 16.45
C ILE A 112 -4.81 -21.86 15.95
N GLY A 113 -3.91 -21.77 14.96
CA GLY A 113 -3.18 -22.93 14.44
C GLY A 113 -2.39 -23.69 15.51
N LYS A 114 -1.76 -22.97 16.45
CA LYS A 114 -1.10 -23.60 17.61
C LYS A 114 -2.10 -24.34 18.51
N LYS A 115 -3.25 -23.72 18.84
CA LYS A 115 -4.32 -24.36 19.65
C LYS A 115 -4.88 -25.62 18.98
N ALA A 116 -5.10 -25.58 17.66
CA ALA A 116 -5.56 -26.72 16.87
C ALA A 116 -4.55 -27.89 16.91
N LYS A 117 -3.26 -27.60 16.73
CA LYS A 117 -2.19 -28.60 16.80
C LYS A 117 -2.03 -29.23 18.18
N PHE A 118 -2.23 -28.46 19.26
CA PHE A 118 -2.26 -29.01 20.62
C PHE A 118 -3.51 -29.86 20.89
N ALA A 119 -4.66 -29.52 20.31
CA ALA A 119 -5.87 -30.34 20.37
C ALA A 119 -5.68 -31.67 19.63
N GLU A 120 -5.05 -31.66 18.45
CA GLU A 120 -4.74 -32.87 17.68
C GLU A 120 -3.78 -33.79 18.44
N ILE A 121 -2.72 -33.27 19.06
CA ILE A 121 -1.81 -34.05 19.91
C ILE A 121 -2.55 -34.61 21.12
N ARG A 122 -3.46 -33.84 21.72
CA ARG A 122 -4.29 -34.30 22.84
C ARG A 122 -5.28 -35.37 22.42
N GLU A 123 -5.91 -35.25 21.26
CA GLU A 123 -6.79 -36.27 20.67
C GLU A 123 -6.02 -37.54 20.29
N GLN A 124 -4.84 -37.43 19.68
CA GLN A 124 -3.98 -38.59 19.40
C GLN A 124 -3.58 -39.33 20.69
N ASN A 125 -3.31 -38.58 21.77
CA ASN A 125 -3.04 -39.17 23.08
C ASN A 125 -4.31 -39.80 23.70
N ILE A 126 -5.51 -39.25 23.46
CA ILE A 126 -6.80 -39.81 23.91
C ILE A 126 -7.19 -41.05 23.09
N GLU A 127 -6.97 -41.06 21.76
CA GLU A 127 -7.12 -42.24 20.88
C GLU A 127 -6.21 -43.39 21.34
N GLN A 128 -4.97 -43.08 21.75
CA GLN A 128 -4.06 -44.06 22.35
C GLN A 128 -4.56 -44.57 23.72
N LEU A 129 -5.31 -43.77 24.48
CA LEU A 129 -5.94 -44.15 25.75
C LEU A 129 -7.25 -44.93 25.58
N ASN A 130 -7.98 -44.76 24.47
CA ASN A 130 -9.28 -45.38 24.17
C ASN A 130 -9.19 -46.74 23.42
N VAL A 131 -8.00 -47.29 23.20
CA VAL A 131 -7.81 -48.67 22.66
C VAL A 131 -8.44 -49.76 23.55
N THR A 132 -8.99 -49.40 24.71
CA THR A 132 -9.78 -50.29 25.57
C THR A 132 -11.22 -49.79 25.74
N GLN A 133 -12.09 -50.18 24.81
CA GLN A 133 -13.58 -50.13 24.84
C GLN A 133 -14.27 -48.78 24.54
N VAL A 134 -14.86 -48.65 23.34
CA VAL A 134 -16.33 -48.59 23.04
C VAL A 134 -16.56 -48.28 21.54
N ASN A 135 -17.02 -49.30 20.81
CA ASN A 135 -17.96 -49.36 19.67
C ASN A 135 -17.93 -48.31 18.52
N ALA A 136 -17.54 -48.82 17.35
CA ALA A 136 -17.66 -48.42 15.93
C ALA A 136 -18.48 -47.17 15.50
N THR A 137 -19.54 -46.75 16.18
CA THR A 137 -20.26 -45.50 15.86
C THR A 137 -19.53 -44.24 16.33
N GLN A 138 -18.69 -44.35 17.36
CA GLN A 138 -17.84 -43.26 17.83
C GLN A 138 -16.67 -43.03 16.86
N ALA A 139 -16.14 -44.10 16.25
CA ALA A 139 -15.01 -44.06 15.34
C ALA A 139 -15.34 -43.32 14.03
N ASP A 140 -16.53 -43.51 13.46
CA ASP A 140 -16.96 -42.78 12.25
C ASP A 140 -17.15 -41.27 12.53
N ILE A 141 -17.63 -40.91 13.73
CA ILE A 141 -17.79 -39.51 14.17
C ILE A 141 -16.42 -38.88 14.47
N GLU A 142 -15.55 -39.58 15.20
CA GLU A 142 -14.17 -39.14 15.48
C GLU A 142 -13.37 -38.95 14.20
N GLN A 143 -13.51 -39.87 13.23
CA GLN A 143 -12.82 -39.77 11.95
C GLN A 143 -13.36 -38.64 11.06
N THR A 144 -14.66 -38.36 11.10
CA THR A 144 -15.28 -37.21 10.42
C THR A 144 -14.86 -35.87 11.04
N VAL A 145 -14.86 -35.79 12.38
CA VAL A 145 -14.42 -34.59 13.13
C VAL A 145 -12.92 -34.33 12.91
N LYS A 146 -12.09 -35.38 12.90
CA LYS A 146 -10.66 -35.30 12.59
C LYS A 146 -10.39 -34.81 11.17
N THR A 147 -11.17 -35.27 10.19
CA THR A 147 -11.07 -34.73 8.83
C THR A 147 -11.47 -33.27 8.77
N ASP A 148 -12.56 -32.85 9.41
CA ASP A 148 -13.02 -31.45 9.38
C ASP A 148 -12.05 -30.50 10.09
N LEU A 149 -11.44 -30.92 11.20
CA LEU A 149 -10.40 -30.15 11.91
C LEU A 149 -9.13 -29.97 11.05
N LEU A 150 -8.69 -31.01 10.35
CA LEU A 150 -7.50 -30.97 9.51
C LEU A 150 -7.72 -30.12 8.23
N HIS A 151 -8.92 -30.14 7.65
CA HIS A 151 -9.29 -29.24 6.55
C HIS A 151 -9.34 -27.78 7.01
N ARG A 152 -9.86 -27.53 8.22
CA ARG A 152 -9.92 -26.20 8.82
C ARG A 152 -8.53 -25.63 9.13
N GLU A 153 -7.61 -26.45 9.64
CA GLU A 153 -6.22 -26.03 9.90
C GLU A 153 -5.49 -25.67 8.60
N LYS A 154 -5.65 -26.49 7.54
CA LYS A 154 -5.10 -26.18 6.21
C LYS A 154 -5.66 -24.88 5.63
N HIS A 155 -6.94 -24.62 5.82
CA HIS A 155 -7.57 -23.39 5.33
C HIS A 155 -6.98 -22.13 5.99
N HIS A 156 -6.77 -22.15 7.31
CA HIS A 156 -6.13 -21.06 8.02
C HIS A 156 -4.69 -20.80 7.55
N LEU A 157 -3.91 -21.87 7.35
CA LEU A 157 -2.53 -21.75 6.85
C LEU A 157 -2.51 -21.11 5.45
N MET A 158 -3.44 -21.51 4.58
CA MET A 158 -3.58 -20.92 3.26
C MET A 158 -3.98 -19.43 3.32
N GLN A 159 -4.87 -19.04 4.24
CA GLN A 159 -5.23 -17.63 4.45
C GLN A 159 -4.02 -16.80 4.91
N ILE A 160 -3.24 -17.33 5.86
CA ILE A 160 -2.02 -16.67 6.35
C ILE A 160 -1.02 -16.45 5.21
N GLU A 161 -0.75 -17.49 4.42
CA GLU A 161 0.18 -17.41 3.29
C GLU A 161 -0.25 -16.35 2.27
N LYS A 162 -1.55 -16.29 1.95
CA LYS A 162 -2.09 -15.26 1.04
C LYS A 162 -1.94 -13.85 1.61
N LEU A 163 -2.32 -13.64 2.88
CA LEU A 163 -2.22 -12.33 3.53
C LEU A 163 -0.77 -11.83 3.58
N GLU A 164 0.19 -12.71 3.89
CA GLU A 164 1.62 -12.39 3.88
C GLU A 164 2.08 -12.00 2.49
N LYS A 165 1.74 -12.80 1.48
CA LYS A 165 2.11 -12.53 0.09
C LYS A 165 1.57 -11.19 -0.41
N PHE A 166 0.30 -10.87 -0.16
CA PHE A 166 -0.27 -9.60 -0.60
C PHE A 166 0.33 -8.40 0.15
N LYS A 167 0.55 -8.54 1.46
CA LYS A 167 1.25 -7.52 2.26
C LYS A 167 2.64 -7.22 1.69
N GLU A 168 3.45 -8.25 1.46
CA GLU A 168 4.80 -8.08 0.91
C GLU A 168 4.77 -7.45 -0.49
N ASN A 169 3.83 -7.89 -1.33
CA ASN A 169 3.66 -7.35 -2.68
C ASN A 169 3.31 -5.86 -2.66
N ILE A 170 2.29 -5.46 -1.90
CA ILE A 170 1.86 -4.05 -1.81
C ILE A 170 3.00 -3.18 -1.26
N ILE A 171 3.72 -3.64 -0.22
CA ILE A 171 4.89 -2.92 0.31
C ILE A 171 5.95 -2.73 -0.77
N ALA A 172 6.26 -3.76 -1.55
CA ALA A 172 7.23 -3.67 -2.63
C ALA A 172 6.81 -2.65 -3.70
N ILE A 173 5.55 -2.71 -4.15
CA ILE A 173 5.00 -1.78 -5.15
C ILE A 173 5.03 -0.34 -4.65
N VAL A 174 4.62 -0.10 -3.40
CA VAL A 174 4.61 1.26 -2.81
C VAL A 174 6.01 1.84 -2.71
N ASN A 175 7.01 1.03 -2.33
CA ASN A 175 8.40 1.46 -2.29
C ASN A 175 8.89 1.85 -3.69
N GLU A 176 8.62 1.03 -4.69
CA GLU A 176 9.01 1.34 -6.07
C GLU A 176 8.30 2.59 -6.60
N LEU A 177 7.00 2.73 -6.34
CA LEU A 177 6.22 3.89 -6.71
C LEU A 177 6.80 5.17 -6.09
N LYS A 178 7.27 5.09 -4.84
CA LYS A 178 7.94 6.21 -4.18
C LYS A 178 9.23 6.59 -4.90
N GLU A 179 10.07 5.62 -5.25
CA GLU A 179 11.32 5.86 -6.00
C GLU A 179 11.05 6.52 -7.36
N ILE A 180 10.08 6.02 -8.12
CA ILE A 180 9.71 6.59 -9.43
C ILE A 180 9.12 8.00 -9.29
N ASN A 181 8.30 8.24 -8.27
CA ASN A 181 7.75 9.57 -8.02
C ASN A 181 8.83 10.59 -7.62
N GLU A 182 9.85 10.17 -6.88
CA GLU A 182 11.03 10.99 -6.60
C GLU A 182 11.76 11.34 -7.92
N ILE A 183 12.02 10.36 -8.78
CA ILE A 183 12.62 10.58 -10.11
C ILE A 183 11.80 11.55 -10.95
N ASN A 184 10.48 11.35 -11.03
CA ASN A 184 9.58 12.20 -11.80
C ASN A 184 9.56 13.64 -11.26
N SER A 185 9.60 13.80 -9.94
CA SER A 185 9.67 15.11 -9.30
C SER A 185 10.97 15.83 -9.64
N ASP A 186 12.10 15.13 -9.61
CA ASP A 186 13.41 15.68 -9.97
C ASP A 186 13.48 16.08 -11.44
N LEU A 187 12.93 15.26 -12.35
CA LEU A 187 12.86 15.59 -13.78
C LEU A 187 12.06 16.87 -14.05
N ILE A 188 10.91 17.01 -13.38
CA ILE A 188 10.07 18.22 -13.50
C ILE A 188 10.81 19.43 -12.92
N LYS A 189 11.43 19.28 -11.73
CA LYS A 189 12.20 20.34 -11.09
C LYS A 189 13.35 20.83 -11.96
N ASN A 190 14.15 19.93 -12.51
CA ASN A 190 15.23 20.26 -13.43
C ASN A 190 14.70 21.02 -14.66
N SER A 191 13.59 20.57 -15.23
CA SER A 191 12.94 21.26 -16.37
C SER A 191 12.54 22.70 -16.01
N LEU A 192 12.01 22.93 -14.81
CA LEU A 192 11.68 24.27 -14.31
C LEU A 192 12.93 25.13 -14.08
N GLU A 193 14.03 24.55 -13.60
CA GLU A 193 15.31 25.25 -13.43
C GLU A 193 15.86 25.74 -14.77
N TYR A 194 15.82 24.92 -15.83
CA TYR A 194 16.21 25.34 -17.18
C TYR A 194 15.35 26.48 -17.73
N ILE A 195 14.03 26.43 -17.50
CA ILE A 195 13.12 27.50 -17.89
C ILE A 195 13.46 28.80 -17.15
N ASN A 196 13.66 28.73 -15.84
CA ASN A 196 14.03 29.89 -15.02
C ASN A 196 15.38 30.49 -15.41
N PHE A 197 16.38 29.64 -15.69
CA PHE A 197 17.68 30.08 -16.21
C PHE A 197 17.52 30.82 -17.54
N SER A 198 16.71 30.28 -18.45
CA SER A 198 16.42 30.89 -19.75
C SER A 198 15.74 32.25 -19.61
N ILE A 199 14.76 32.37 -18.70
CA ILE A 199 14.11 33.65 -18.38
C ILE A 199 15.11 34.67 -17.84
N ASN A 200 15.99 34.25 -16.91
CA ASN A 200 17.02 35.12 -16.34
C ASN A 200 18.03 35.58 -17.40
N LEU A 201 18.40 34.71 -18.34
CA LEU A 201 19.30 35.06 -19.44
C LEU A 201 18.67 36.11 -20.37
N ILE A 202 17.41 35.93 -20.77
CA ILE A 202 16.69 36.90 -21.61
C ILE A 202 16.53 38.24 -20.89
N THR A 203 16.21 38.20 -19.58
CA THR A 203 16.01 39.41 -18.77
C THR A 203 17.32 40.19 -18.57
N SER A 204 18.43 39.49 -18.36
CA SER A 204 19.76 40.12 -18.18
C SER A 204 20.38 40.63 -19.49
N ALA A 205 20.20 39.92 -20.61
CA ALA A 205 20.71 40.32 -21.93
C ALA A 205 20.09 41.63 -22.44
N ASN A 206 18.83 41.92 -22.10
CA ASN A 206 18.16 43.16 -22.47
C ASN A 206 18.45 44.34 -21.52
N GLY A 207 19.15 44.10 -20.41
CA GLY A 207 19.49 45.13 -19.42
C GLY A 207 20.72 45.99 -19.76
N HIS A 208 21.53 45.61 -20.76
CA HIS A 208 22.79 46.31 -21.09
C HIS A 208 22.87 46.66 -22.59
N ARG A 209 22.12 47.66 -23.04
CA ARG A 209 22.55 48.49 -24.17
C ARG A 209 23.16 49.78 -23.64
N THR A 210 24.43 49.74 -23.26
CA THR A 210 25.19 50.98 -23.08
C THR A 210 25.43 51.59 -24.46
N LYS A 211 24.72 52.68 -24.77
CA LYS A 211 25.10 53.51 -25.92
C LYS A 211 26.29 54.37 -25.48
N TYR A 212 27.46 54.06 -26.02
CA TYR A 212 28.58 54.99 -26.01
C TYR A 212 28.27 56.13 -26.98
N ASN A 213 28.15 57.33 -26.45
CA ASN A 213 28.01 58.53 -27.26
C ASN A 213 29.38 58.89 -27.87
N ASN A 214 29.38 59.64 -28.98
CA ASN A 214 30.60 60.06 -29.69
C ASN A 214 31.49 61.03 -28.88
N ASP A 215 31.10 61.34 -27.64
CA ASP A 215 31.82 62.16 -26.65
C ASP A 215 32.47 61.32 -25.52
N GLY A 216 32.39 59.98 -25.60
CA GLY A 216 33.00 59.07 -24.62
C GLY A 216 32.24 58.95 -23.29
N LYS A 217 31.05 59.53 -23.17
CA LYS A 217 30.22 59.42 -21.96
C LYS A 217 29.19 58.29 -22.10
N GLU A 218 28.92 57.57 -21.00
CA GLU A 218 27.79 56.65 -20.92
C GLU A 218 26.49 57.46 -21.04
N GLY A 219 25.75 57.25 -22.13
CA GLY A 219 24.40 57.79 -22.27
C GLY A 219 23.45 56.97 -21.40
N ASN A 220 22.69 57.63 -20.52
CA ASN A 220 21.63 56.97 -19.77
C ASN A 220 20.55 56.48 -20.74
N VAL A 221 20.45 55.18 -20.93
CA VAL A 221 19.40 54.58 -21.76
C VAL A 221 18.18 54.37 -20.88
N GLU A 222 17.12 55.14 -21.14
CA GLU A 222 15.81 54.85 -20.56
C GLU A 222 15.44 53.40 -20.85
N ARG A 223 15.16 52.66 -19.77
CA ARG A 223 14.68 51.27 -19.82
C ARG A 223 13.41 51.24 -20.64
N ARG A 224 13.47 50.77 -21.88
CA ARG A 224 12.24 50.44 -22.62
C ARG A 224 11.64 49.20 -21.98
N SER A 225 10.45 49.35 -21.41
CA SER A 225 9.63 48.24 -20.96
C SER A 225 9.43 47.27 -22.13
N LEU A 226 9.63 45.97 -21.89
CA LEU A 226 9.57 44.90 -22.90
C LEU A 226 8.22 44.86 -23.66
N PHE A 227 7.18 45.47 -23.10
CA PHE A 227 5.82 45.46 -23.64
C PHE A 227 5.48 46.69 -24.51
N ASP A 228 6.34 47.70 -24.57
CA ASP A 228 6.05 48.96 -25.29
C ASP A 228 6.53 48.98 -26.75
N VAL A 229 6.87 47.83 -27.33
CA VAL A 229 7.07 47.73 -28.78
C VAL A 229 5.69 47.56 -29.43
N LYS A 230 5.12 48.67 -29.91
CA LYS A 230 3.92 48.63 -30.77
C LYS A 230 4.18 47.70 -31.97
N LEU A 231 3.35 46.68 -32.12
CA LEU A 231 3.19 45.89 -33.34
C LEU A 231 2.71 46.77 -34.50
#